data_AF-A0A2T7Q2I7-F1
#
_entry.id   AF-A0A2T7Q2I7-F1
#
_cell.length_a   1.000
_cell.length_b   1.000
_cell.length_c   1.000
_cell.angle_alpha   90.00
_cell.angle_beta   90.00
_cell.angle_gamma   90.00
#
_symmetry.space_group_name_H-M   'P 1'
#
loop_
_entity.id
_entity.type
_entity.pdbx_description
1 polymer ?
#
loop_
_entity_poly.entity_id
_entity_poly.type
_entity_poly.pdbx_seq_one_letter_code
_entity_poly.pdbx_strand_id
1 'polypeptide(L)'
;MHGNMQEFLTKTLPQSPLGKAITYTLKRWEKLCVYTSDGILQIDNNLVENSIRPVALGRKNYLFAGSHERAQDTAMLYSLFAICRLRNLNPEQ
;
A
#
# COMPACT_ATOMS: atom_id res chain seq x y z
N MET A 1 23.76 2.65 -3.52
CA MET A 1 22.46 3.33 -3.73
C MET A 1 22.14 4.34 -2.63
N HIS A 2 22.19 3.97 -1.34
CA HIS A 2 21.99 4.91 -0.21
C HIS A 2 22.93 6.14 -0.24
N GLY A 3 24.23 5.93 -0.45
CA GLY A 3 25.21 7.02 -0.54
C GLY A 3 24.92 8.02 -1.66
N ASN A 4 24.56 7.53 -2.85
CA ASN A 4 24.20 8.39 -3.99
C ASN A 4 22.95 9.24 -3.68
N MET A 5 21.97 8.71 -2.94
CA MET A 5 20.79 9.48 -2.54
C MET A 5 21.12 10.62 -1.57
N GLN A 6 22.11 10.45 -0.69
CA GLN A 6 22.58 11.53 0.19
C GLN A 6 23.24 12.64 -0.61
N GLU A 7 24.05 12.29 -1.62
CA GLU A 7 24.66 13.26 -2.52
C GLU A 7 23.60 14.04 -3.33
N PHE A 8 22.56 13.36 -3.82
CA PHE A 8 21.44 14.02 -4.51
C PHE A 8 20.65 14.96 -3.59
N LEU A 9 20.57 14.68 -2.29
CA LEU A 9 19.94 15.59 -1.34
C LEU A 9 20.70 16.91 -1.22
N THR A 10 22.03 16.88 -1.26
CA THR A 10 22.87 18.10 -1.21
C THR A 10 22.74 18.94 -2.48
N LYS A 11 22.41 18.32 -3.62
CA LYS A 11 22.25 18.97 -4.93
C LYS A 11 20.83 19.41 -5.25
N THR A 12 19.84 19.10 -4.41
CA THR A 12 18.43 19.40 -4.65
C THR A 12 17.89 20.36 -3.61
N LEU A 13 16.92 21.22 -3.99
CA LEU A 13 16.26 22.06 -3.00
C LEU A 13 15.47 21.18 -2.02
N PRO A 14 15.65 21.32 -0.69
CA PRO A 14 15.02 20.43 0.30
C PRO A 14 13.50 20.39 0.22
N GLN A 15 12.87 21.50 -0.16
CA GLN A 15 11.41 21.62 -0.27
C GLN A 15 10.83 21.24 -1.64
N SER A 16 11.69 20.95 -2.62
CA SER A 16 11.24 20.45 -3.92
C SER A 16 10.57 19.07 -3.77
N PRO A 17 9.67 18.67 -4.67
CA PRO A 17 9.08 17.33 -4.66
C PRO A 17 10.12 16.22 -4.61
N LEU A 18 11.24 16.38 -5.33
CA LEU A 18 12.35 15.45 -5.33
C LEU A 18 13.09 15.43 -3.98
N GLY A 19 13.43 16.60 -3.43
CA GLY A 19 14.09 16.70 -2.12
C GLY A 19 13.25 16.08 -0.99
N LYS A 20 11.93 16.27 -1.04
CA LYS A 20 10.97 15.63 -0.12
C LYS A 20 10.96 14.11 -0.29
N ALA A 21 10.90 13.61 -1.54
CA ALA A 21 10.92 12.17 -1.83
C ALA A 21 12.21 11.49 -1.37
N ILE A 22 13.38 12.11 -1.63
CA ILE A 22 14.68 11.60 -1.18
C ILE A 22 14.74 11.58 0.36
N THR A 23 14.37 12.69 1.01
CA THR A 23 14.34 12.76 2.48
C THR A 23 13.43 11.70 3.09
N TYR A 24 12.24 11.51 2.51
CA TYR A 24 11.29 10.49 2.93
C TYR A 24 11.85 9.07 2.81
N THR A 25 12.56 8.80 1.71
CA THR A 25 13.17 7.50 1.40
C THR A 25 14.33 7.21 2.35
N LEU A 26 15.25 8.16 2.54
CA LEU A 26 16.40 8.02 3.43
C LEU A 26 15.97 7.73 4.87
N LYS A 27 14.94 8.41 5.38
CA LYS A 27 14.37 8.16 6.72
C LYS A 27 13.79 6.75 6.89
N ARG A 28 13.53 6.03 5.80
CA ARG A 28 12.93 4.67 5.81
C ARG A 28 13.84 3.60 5.22
N TRP A 29 15.08 3.95 4.87
CA TRP A 29 15.97 3.07 4.12
C TRP A 29 16.15 1.71 4.78
N GLU A 30 16.40 1.69 6.10
CA GLU A 30 16.53 0.42 6.85
C GLU A 30 15.30 -0.47 6.73
N LYS A 31 14.09 0.11 6.82
CA LYS A 31 12.82 -0.62 6.68
C LYS A 31 12.59 -1.12 5.25
N LEU A 32 13.01 -0.34 4.25
CA LEU A 32 12.90 -0.72 2.85
C LEU A 32 13.85 -1.86 2.49
N CYS A 33 14.95 -2.04 3.22
CA CYS A 33 15.93 -3.09 2.95
C CYS A 33 15.70 -4.37 3.75
N VAL A 34 14.69 -4.49 4.62
CA VAL A 34 14.50 -5.69 5.47
C VAL A 34 14.32 -6.96 4.64
N TYR A 35 13.76 -6.87 3.43
CA TYR A 35 13.64 -8.02 2.52
C TYR A 35 14.99 -8.64 2.12
N THR A 36 16.11 -7.91 2.27
CA THR A 36 17.44 -8.44 1.95
C THR A 36 17.98 -9.35 3.05
N SER A 37 17.46 -9.24 4.27
CA SER A 37 17.84 -10.08 5.40
C SER A 37 16.77 -11.12 5.76
N ASP A 38 15.50 -10.88 5.43
CA ASP A 38 14.39 -11.80 5.63
C ASP A 38 13.76 -12.22 4.29
N GLY A 39 14.05 -13.46 3.86
CA GLY A 39 13.58 -14.03 2.60
C GLY A 39 12.08 -14.35 2.57
N ILE A 40 11.36 -14.22 3.69
CA ILE A 40 9.89 -14.34 3.71
C ILE A 40 9.25 -13.08 3.12
N LEU A 41 9.93 -11.93 3.24
CA LEU A 41 9.44 -10.66 2.75
C LEU A 41 9.69 -10.50 1.26
N GLN A 42 8.71 -9.92 0.56
CA GLN A 42 8.85 -9.56 -0.84
C GLN A 42 9.53 -8.19 -0.97
N ILE A 43 10.28 -8.00 -2.05
CA ILE A 43 10.94 -6.71 -2.38
C ILE A 43 9.93 -5.60 -2.67
N ASP A 44 8.76 -5.96 -3.19
CA ASP A 44 7.68 -5.05 -3.54
C ASP A 44 6.38 -5.40 -2.82
N ASN A 45 5.45 -4.45 -2.83
CA ASN A 45 4.13 -4.56 -2.21
C ASN A 45 3.02 -4.85 -3.22
N ASN A 46 3.33 -5.27 -4.46
CA ASN A 46 2.35 -5.39 -5.54
C ASN A 46 1.19 -6.32 -5.19
N LEU A 47 1.46 -7.42 -4.48
CA LEU A 47 0.42 -8.34 -4.00
C LEU A 47 -0.58 -7.65 -3.06
N VAL A 48 -0.08 -6.81 -2.16
CA VAL A 48 -0.91 -6.04 -1.23
C VAL A 48 -1.68 -4.94 -1.97
N GLU A 49 -1.02 -4.22 -2.88
CA GLU A 49 -1.70 -3.20 -3.69
C GLU A 49 -2.82 -3.80 -4.55
N ASN A 50 -2.58 -4.98 -5.14
CA ASN A 50 -3.55 -5.73 -5.90
C ASN A 50 -4.75 -6.15 -5.03
N SER A 51 -4.51 -6.60 -3.80
CA SER A 51 -5.58 -7.05 -2.90
C SER A 51 -6.47 -5.92 -2.41
N ILE A 52 -5.92 -4.72 -2.19
CA ILE A 52 -6.69 -3.54 -1.76
C ILE A 52 -7.32 -2.77 -2.92
N ARG A 53 -6.86 -2.96 -4.16
CA ARG A 53 -7.34 -2.20 -5.33
C ARG A 53 -8.86 -2.21 -5.50
N PRO A 54 -9.60 -3.32 -5.32
CA PRO A 54 -11.06 -3.32 -5.42
C PRO A 54 -11.75 -2.36 -4.45
N VAL A 55 -11.21 -2.21 -3.23
CA VAL A 55 -11.70 -1.26 -2.22
C VAL A 55 -11.39 0.17 -2.66
N ALA A 56 -10.16 0.42 -3.11
CA ALA A 56 -9.72 1.74 -3.55
C ALA A 56 -10.48 2.25 -4.78
N LEU A 57 -10.89 1.36 -5.68
CA LEU A 57 -11.75 1.69 -6.83
C LEU A 57 -13.20 1.88 -6.40
N GLY A 58 -13.72 0.96 -5.59
CA GLY A 58 -15.12 0.97 -5.15
C GLY A 58 -15.48 2.19 -4.29
N ARG A 59 -14.52 2.78 -3.56
CA ARG A 59 -14.76 3.99 -2.73
C ARG A 59 -15.38 5.17 -3.50
N LYS A 60 -15.14 5.28 -4.81
CA LYS A 60 -15.73 6.32 -5.66
C LYS A 60 -17.18 6.01 -6.06
N ASN A 61 -17.59 4.74 -5.96
CA ASN A 61 -18.88 4.23 -6.39
C ASN A 61 -19.84 3.96 -5.23
N TYR A 62 -19.38 4.03 -3.97
CA TYR A 62 -20.25 3.89 -2.81
C TYR A 62 -21.00 5.19 -2.53
N LEU A 63 -22.24 5.28 -3.00
CA LEU A 63 -23.16 6.39 -2.70
C LEU A 63 -23.50 6.51 -1.20
N PHE A 64 -23.15 5.49 -0.41
CA PHE A 64 -23.61 5.32 0.97
C PHE A 64 -22.49 5.28 2.01
N ALA A 65 -21.21 5.31 1.60
CA ALA A 65 -20.06 5.19 2.51
C ALA A 65 -19.65 6.55 3.12
N GLY A 66 -20.64 7.32 3.62
CA GLY A 66 -20.41 8.66 4.20
C GLY A 66 -20.24 8.67 5.72
N SER A 67 -20.56 7.58 6.42
CA SER A 67 -20.43 7.48 7.89
C SER A 67 -19.46 6.37 8.31
N HIS A 68 -18.91 6.48 9.52
CA HIS A 68 -17.98 5.49 10.07
C HIS A 68 -18.61 4.09 10.18
N GLU A 69 -19.87 4.02 10.61
CA GLU A 69 -20.65 2.79 10.69
C GLU A 69 -20.76 2.08 9.33
N ARG A 70 -21.09 2.82 8.26
CA ARG A 70 -21.22 2.24 6.91
C ARG A 70 -19.86 1.85 6.31
N ALA A 71 -18.77 2.51 6.73
CA ALA A 71 -17.43 2.08 6.39
C ALA A 71 -17.08 0.74 7.06
N GLN A 72 -17.49 0.52 8.31
CA GLN A 72 -17.33 -0.75 9.01
C GLN A 72 -18.13 -1.87 8.32
N ASP A 73 -19.39 -1.63 7.98
CA ASP A 73 -20.21 -2.60 7.24
C ASP A 73 -19.57 -2.99 5.90
N THR A 74 -19.08 -1.98 5.18
CA THR A 74 -18.36 -2.20 3.91
C THR A 74 -17.10 -3.04 4.13
N ALA A 75 -16.33 -2.76 5.19
CA ALA A 75 -15.14 -3.53 5.54
C ALA A 75 -15.46 -5.00 5.87
N MET A 76 -16.56 -5.26 6.60
CA MET A 76 -17.03 -6.62 6.88
C MET A 76 -17.37 -7.36 5.58
N LEU A 77 -18.12 -6.72 4.67
CA LEU A 77 -18.51 -7.31 3.39
C LEU A 77 -17.31 -7.62 2.49
N TYR A 78 -16.36 -6.68 2.37
CA TYR A 78 -15.12 -6.91 1.62
C TYR A 78 -14.28 -8.04 2.20
N SER A 79 -14.24 -8.15 3.52
CA SER A 79 -13.52 -9.24 4.21
C SER A 79 -14.17 -10.59 3.92
N LEU A 80 -15.50 -10.68 3.98
CA LEU A 80 -16.24 -11.90 3.64
C LEU A 80 -15.96 -12.34 2.20
N PHE A 81 -16.12 -11.44 1.22
CA PHE A 81 -15.86 -11.77 -0.18
C PHE A 81 -14.38 -12.09 -0.46
N ALA A 82 -13.44 -11.43 0.23
CA ALA A 82 -12.03 -11.76 0.12
C ALA A 82 -11.75 -13.20 0.57
N ILE A 83 -12.35 -13.64 1.67
CA ILE A 83 -12.21 -15.03 2.16
C ILE A 83 -12.86 -16.02 1.18
N CYS A 84 -14.07 -15.74 0.67
CA CYS A 84 -14.71 -16.61 -0.32
C CYS A 84 -13.84 -16.80 -1.56
N ARG A 85 -13.26 -15.71 -2.10
CA ARG A 85 -12.32 -15.79 -3.22
C ARG A 85 -11.06 -16.58 -2.88
N LEU A 86 -10.46 -16.36 -1.71
CA LEU A 86 -9.27 -17.10 -1.25
C LEU A 86 -9.53 -18.60 -1.12
N ARG A 87 -10.77 -19.00 -0.83
CA ARG A 87 -11.20 -20.39 -0.70
C ARG A 87 -11.82 -20.97 -1.97
N ASN A 88 -11.84 -20.21 -3.07
CA ASN A 88 -12.49 -20.59 -4.33
C ASN A 88 -13.97 -20.98 -4.17
N LEU A 89 -14.69 -20.31 -3.27
CA LEU A 89 -16.13 -20.52 -3.08
C LEU A 89 -16.91 -19.65 -4.07
N ASN A 90 -17.65 -20.30 -4.97
CA ASN A 90 -18.57 -19.64 -5.90
C ASN A 90 -19.99 -19.64 -5.32
N PRO A 91 -20.62 -18.47 -5.10
CA PRO A 91 -22.00 -18.40 -4.58
C PRO A 91 -23.07 -18.88 -5.57
N GLU A 92 -22.74 -19.10 -6.84
CA GLU A 92 -23.68 -19.56 -7.88
C GLU A 92 -23.72 -21.10 -8.06
N GLN A 93 -22.92 -21.85 -7.28
CA GLN A 93 -22.93 -23.32 -7.28
C GLN A 93 -23.90 -23.91 -6.26
#